data_AF-A0A0D8YBZ8-F1
#
_entry.id   AF-A0A0D8YBZ8-F1
#
_cell.length_a   1.000
_cell.length_b   1.000
_cell.length_c   1.000
_cell.angle_alpha   90.00
_cell.angle_beta   90.00
_cell.angle_gamma   90.00
#
_symmetry.space_group_name_H-M   'P 1'
#
loop_
_entity.id
_entity.type
_entity.pdbx_description
1 polymer ?
#
loop_
_entity_poly.entity_id
_entity_poly.type
_entity_poly.pdbx_seq_one_letter_code
_entity_poly.pdbx_strand_id
1 'polypeptide(L)'
;MAHLFLYWLVIYVLIDSFSTTPDVPQLSFEQLYQYGKYEYTDGNWHDCVAFMKRAMDDFQYYEDEIVWCRRKCGQQVELPEDNFLSQKHAQSERALCLLRCKRERFTEERPPLEKMSTYFDFVERKPFQYLHICHWRLGELAKAVQSAYTFLVQNPNDKDTLDGLAFYMQQPGYHDDMLVDLLRRPYEERFISGVQAYEEEDWSKCVDDLELSLEKTIDEDSRCRLLCEDKIDWSAINGNPEIDVLLTSMQASVIRCQHNCLYRLALINGHNVGKLPAVHYEYLHYCQYKLMRGSEAARSVANYLLFDDDPMMRRNKYLYAKQYKSNDLFVPDQGMIWFHKQRTLEERYLSFIDEKFRYVNNEFPPERQDDRKRFNTYVSIEDNFDYDAVTRLLNSKECKSLRSIFPLKHNKQLLEELEKRVKLLWPNAKYGSQLCGNKLRRAQCRRAIVLSIDIQNCSEWLGDVHSGCVVIFCT
;
A
#
# COMPACT_ATOMS: atom_id res chain seq x y z
N MET A 1 46.64 -51.35 49.05
CA MET A 1 46.63 -50.58 47.78
C MET A 1 45.23 -50.58 47.19
N ALA A 2 44.33 -49.82 47.81
CA ALA A 2 42.94 -49.67 47.38
C ALA A 2 42.34 -48.43 48.07
N HIS A 3 42.85 -47.23 47.76
CA HIS A 3 42.24 -45.94 48.14
C HIS A 3 42.92 -44.84 47.31
N LEU A 4 42.63 -44.74 46.01
CA LEU A 4 43.03 -43.56 45.20
C LEU A 4 42.32 -43.42 43.84
N PHE A 5 41.17 -44.09 43.65
CA PHE A 5 40.40 -44.03 42.39
C PHE A 5 38.92 -43.72 42.62
N LEU A 6 38.62 -42.79 43.51
CA LEU A 6 37.24 -42.36 43.80
C LEU A 6 37.13 -40.84 43.99
N TYR A 7 37.99 -40.08 43.29
CA TYR A 7 38.00 -38.61 43.33
C TYR A 7 37.99 -37.94 41.95
N TRP A 8 37.50 -38.63 40.92
CA TRP A 8 37.38 -38.09 39.56
C TRP A 8 36.00 -38.35 38.93
N LEU A 9 34.94 -38.38 39.75
CA LEU A 9 33.56 -38.61 39.29
C LEU A 9 32.53 -37.63 39.87
N VAL A 10 32.97 -36.47 40.40
CA VAL A 10 32.05 -35.48 41.03
C VAL A 10 32.24 -34.05 40.52
N ILE A 11 33.12 -33.80 39.55
CA ILE A 11 33.30 -32.44 39.01
C ILE A 11 33.27 -32.55 37.49
N TYR A 12 32.07 -32.43 36.91
CA TYR A 12 31.76 -32.08 35.51
C TYR A 12 30.39 -32.68 35.18
N VAL A 13 29.31 -32.03 35.65
CA VAL A 13 28.08 -31.67 34.89
C VAL A 13 27.23 -30.83 35.86
N LEU A 14 27.72 -29.64 36.16
CA LEU A 14 26.91 -28.47 36.47
C LEU A 14 27.40 -27.38 35.52
N ILE A 15 27.25 -27.65 34.22
CA ILE A 15 27.12 -26.55 33.27
C ILE A 15 25.66 -26.16 33.42
N ASP A 16 25.43 -25.11 34.19
CA ASP A 16 24.20 -24.34 34.09
C ASP A 16 23.98 -24.11 32.59
N SER A 17 22.98 -24.79 32.06
CA SER A 17 22.24 -24.30 30.92
C SER A 17 21.66 -22.97 31.38
N PHE A 18 22.44 -21.89 31.26
CA PHE A 18 21.89 -20.57 31.08
C PHE A 18 21.12 -20.62 29.75
N SER A 19 19.93 -21.23 29.79
CA SER A 19 18.82 -20.76 29.01
C SER A 19 18.61 -19.34 29.48
N THR A 20 19.25 -18.39 28.81
CA THR A 20 18.73 -17.02 28.76
C THR A 20 17.34 -17.14 28.17
N THR A 21 16.35 -17.37 29.03
CA THR A 21 15.01 -16.87 28.74
C THR A 21 15.22 -15.40 28.39
N PRO A 22 14.72 -14.91 27.25
CA PRO A 22 14.74 -13.47 27.00
C PRO A 22 14.15 -12.83 28.25
N ASP A 23 14.88 -11.91 28.89
CA ASP A 23 14.37 -11.14 30.01
C ASP A 23 13.01 -10.60 29.56
N VAL A 24 11.92 -11.14 30.12
CA VAL A 24 10.58 -10.72 29.77
C VAL A 24 10.53 -9.23 30.14
N PRO A 25 10.38 -8.30 29.17
CA PRO A 25 10.46 -6.89 29.49
C PRO A 25 9.33 -6.52 30.45
N GLN A 26 9.68 -6.15 31.70
CA GLN A 26 8.72 -5.76 32.74
C GLN A 26 8.06 -4.39 32.50
N LEU A 27 8.58 -3.62 31.54
CA LEU A 27 8.06 -2.30 31.18
C LEU A 27 7.45 -2.36 29.79
N SER A 28 6.24 -1.81 29.65
CA SER A 28 5.58 -1.69 28.36
C SER A 28 6.19 -0.58 27.52
N PHE A 29 6.02 -0.66 26.19
CA PHE A 29 6.44 0.40 25.28
C PHE A 29 5.83 1.76 25.65
N GLU A 30 4.64 1.80 26.24
CA GLU A 30 4.01 3.05 26.70
C GLU A 30 4.80 3.68 27.85
N GLN A 31 5.20 2.87 28.84
CA GLN A 31 6.00 3.33 29.97
C GLN A 31 7.40 3.77 29.51
N LEU A 32 8.05 2.95 28.69
CA LEU A 32 9.36 3.24 28.12
C LEU A 32 9.33 4.52 27.29
N TYR A 33 8.29 4.73 26.50
CA TYR A 33 8.14 5.96 25.72
C TYR A 33 7.96 7.19 26.60
N GLN A 34 7.16 7.10 27.68
CA GLN A 34 7.03 8.21 28.63
C GLN A 34 8.34 8.51 29.33
N TYR A 35 9.09 7.49 29.79
CA TYR A 35 10.42 7.70 30.38
C TYR A 35 11.37 8.35 29.39
N GLY A 36 11.43 7.88 28.14
CA GLY A 36 12.24 8.53 27.11
C GLY A 36 11.89 10.00 26.88
N LYS A 37 10.61 10.38 26.99
CA LYS A 37 10.17 11.79 26.89
C LYS A 37 10.58 12.61 28.10
N TYR A 38 10.58 12.04 29.31
CA TYR A 38 11.09 12.71 30.50
C TYR A 38 12.59 12.95 30.37
N GLU A 39 13.38 11.92 30.02
CA GLU A 39 14.82 12.07 29.83
C GLU A 39 15.18 13.05 28.70
N TYR A 40 14.38 13.08 27.63
CA TYR A 40 14.49 14.10 26.58
C TYR A 40 14.31 15.53 27.14
N THR A 41 13.31 15.71 28.01
CA THR A 41 12.98 17.01 28.59
C THR A 41 14.05 17.46 29.60
N ASP A 42 14.59 16.52 30.37
CA ASP A 42 15.62 16.76 31.38
C ASP A 42 17.03 16.91 30.78
N GLY A 43 17.19 16.61 29.48
CA GLY A 43 18.47 16.71 28.77
C GLY A 43 19.40 15.53 29.00
N ASN A 44 18.89 14.41 29.51
CA ASN A 44 19.61 13.16 29.71
C ASN A 44 19.62 12.35 28.41
N TRP A 45 20.45 12.76 27.46
CA TRP A 45 20.41 12.27 26.08
C TRP A 45 20.71 10.77 25.94
N HIS A 46 21.60 10.22 26.79
CA HIS A 46 21.91 8.78 26.78
C HIS A 46 20.68 7.94 27.14
N ASP A 47 19.98 8.30 28.20
CA ASP A 47 18.80 7.57 28.66
C ASP A 47 17.60 7.81 27.74
N CYS A 48 17.46 9.02 27.16
CA CYS A 48 16.50 9.26 26.08
C CYS A 48 16.64 8.22 24.96
N VAL A 49 17.85 8.04 24.42
CA VAL A 49 18.11 7.06 23.37
C VAL A 49 17.80 5.64 23.84
N ALA A 50 18.26 5.28 25.04
CA ALA A 50 18.07 3.93 25.58
C ALA A 50 16.58 3.57 25.72
N PHE A 51 15.79 4.44 26.35
CA PHE A 51 14.36 4.23 26.55
C PHE A 51 13.57 4.24 25.24
N MET A 52 13.85 5.19 24.34
CA MET A 52 13.16 5.27 23.05
C MET A 52 13.39 4.03 22.18
N LYS A 53 14.63 3.55 22.09
CA LYS A 53 14.95 2.32 21.36
C LYS A 53 14.25 1.10 21.96
N ARG A 54 14.33 0.94 23.28
CA ARG A 54 13.66 -0.17 23.97
C ARG A 54 12.14 -0.12 23.80
N ALA A 55 11.55 1.08 23.75
CA ALA A 55 10.12 1.25 23.48
C ALA A 55 9.75 0.76 22.07
N MET A 56 10.56 1.03 21.05
CA MET A 56 10.30 0.56 19.68
C MET A 56 10.43 -0.96 19.55
N ASP A 57 11.44 -1.55 20.18
CA ASP A 57 11.60 -3.02 20.22
C ASP A 57 10.39 -3.67 20.88
N ASP A 58 9.92 -3.10 21.99
CA ASP A 58 8.76 -3.59 22.72
C ASP A 58 7.44 -3.41 21.95
N PHE A 59 7.31 -2.32 21.20
CA PHE A 59 6.16 -2.08 20.31
C PHE A 59 6.08 -3.11 19.18
N GLN A 60 7.21 -3.46 18.56
CA GLN A 60 7.26 -4.50 17.53
C GLN A 60 6.83 -5.87 18.10
N TYR A 61 7.33 -6.23 19.29
CA TYR A 61 6.86 -7.43 20.00
C TYR A 61 5.35 -7.38 20.26
N TYR A 62 4.82 -6.24 20.73
CA TYR A 62 3.39 -6.10 21.00
C TYR A 62 2.55 -6.39 19.75
N GLU A 63 2.91 -5.79 18.60
CA GLU A 63 2.22 -6.06 17.35
C GLU A 63 2.34 -7.53 16.91
N ASP A 64 3.52 -8.14 17.08
CA ASP A 64 3.76 -9.53 16.71
C ASP A 64 2.90 -10.50 17.53
N GLU A 65 2.76 -10.28 18.83
CA GLU A 65 1.90 -11.09 19.69
C GLU A 65 0.41 -10.91 19.36
N ILE A 66 -0.02 -9.68 19.03
CA ILE A 66 -1.39 -9.43 18.57
C ILE A 66 -1.68 -10.15 17.26
N VAL A 67 -0.79 -10.03 16.27
CA VAL A 67 -0.92 -10.70 14.97
C VAL A 67 -0.92 -12.21 15.14
N TRP A 68 -0.03 -12.74 15.99
CA TRP A 68 0.05 -14.17 16.29
C TRP A 68 -1.26 -14.69 16.88
N CYS A 69 -1.80 -14.02 17.89
CA CYS A 69 -3.08 -14.41 18.50
C CYS A 69 -4.22 -14.42 17.48
N ARG A 70 -4.32 -13.38 16.65
CA ARG A 70 -5.39 -13.27 15.63
C ARG A 70 -5.27 -14.33 14.55
N ARG A 71 -4.06 -14.58 14.05
CA ARG A 71 -3.80 -15.63 13.06
C ARG A 71 -4.15 -17.01 13.61
N LYS A 72 -3.64 -17.35 14.81
CA LYS A 72 -3.93 -18.62 15.49
C LYS A 72 -5.43 -18.83 15.66
N CYS A 73 -6.12 -17.85 16.25
CA CYS A 73 -7.55 -17.96 16.53
C CYS A 73 -8.43 -17.92 15.27
N GLY A 74 -7.96 -17.28 14.19
CA GLY A 74 -8.63 -17.32 12.89
C GLY A 74 -8.54 -18.67 12.19
N GLN A 75 -7.47 -19.43 12.42
CA GLN A 75 -7.24 -20.75 11.80
C GLN A 75 -7.83 -21.91 12.62
N GLN A 76 -7.94 -21.75 13.94
CA GLN A 76 -8.41 -22.82 14.83
C GLN A 76 -9.93 -23.04 14.82
N VAL A 77 -10.70 -22.04 14.41
CA VAL A 77 -12.17 -22.10 14.42
C VAL A 77 -12.66 -22.68 13.10
N GLU A 78 -13.48 -23.73 13.19
CA GLU A 78 -14.06 -24.38 12.02
C GLU A 78 -15.02 -23.44 11.28
N LEU A 79 -15.17 -23.65 9.97
CA LEU A 79 -16.11 -22.89 9.17
C LEU A 79 -17.54 -23.20 9.64
N PRO A 80 -18.34 -22.19 10.04
CA PRO A 80 -19.69 -22.42 10.52
C PRO A 80 -20.61 -22.87 9.37
N GLU A 81 -21.68 -23.58 9.73
CA GLU A 81 -22.78 -23.87 8.81
C GLU A 81 -23.56 -22.59 8.47
N ASP A 82 -24.37 -22.63 7.41
CA ASP A 82 -25.28 -21.53 7.04
C ASP A 82 -26.50 -21.45 7.98
N ASN A 83 -26.21 -21.29 9.27
CA ASN A 83 -27.16 -21.16 10.36
C ASN A 83 -26.70 -20.03 11.27
N PHE A 84 -27.64 -19.15 11.65
CA PHE A 84 -27.33 -17.98 12.49
C PHE A 84 -26.63 -18.35 13.80
N LEU A 85 -27.12 -19.35 14.53
CA LEU A 85 -26.52 -19.75 15.80
C LEU A 85 -25.16 -20.43 15.60
N SER A 86 -24.98 -21.21 14.52
CA SER A 86 -23.66 -21.76 14.16
C SER A 86 -22.63 -20.64 13.91
N GLN A 87 -23.00 -19.62 13.14
CA GLN A 87 -22.14 -18.45 12.90
C GLN A 87 -21.81 -17.68 14.19
N LYS A 88 -22.80 -17.48 15.07
CA LYS A 88 -22.59 -16.84 16.38
C LYS A 88 -21.74 -17.70 17.32
N HIS A 89 -21.85 -19.01 17.26
CA HIS A 89 -21.00 -19.92 18.01
C HIS A 89 -19.55 -19.81 17.57
N ALA A 90 -19.27 -19.92 16.26
CA ALA A 90 -17.91 -19.74 15.72
C ALA A 90 -17.33 -18.35 16.05
N GLN A 91 -18.16 -17.29 16.02
CA GLN A 91 -17.74 -15.96 16.49
C GLN A 91 -17.34 -15.98 17.97
N SER A 92 -18.13 -16.64 18.81
CA SER A 92 -17.89 -16.77 20.25
C SER A 92 -16.64 -17.60 20.57
N GLU A 93 -16.39 -18.68 19.83
CA GLU A 93 -15.19 -19.52 19.96
C GLU A 93 -13.93 -18.72 19.63
N ARG A 94 -13.96 -17.97 18.52
CA ARG A 94 -12.86 -17.08 18.15
C ARG A 94 -12.61 -16.01 19.22
N ALA A 95 -13.67 -15.40 19.74
CA ALA A 95 -13.55 -14.42 20.83
C ALA A 95 -12.94 -15.04 22.09
N LEU A 96 -13.38 -16.23 22.48
CA LEU A 96 -12.84 -16.96 23.63
C LEU A 96 -11.36 -17.32 23.43
N CYS A 97 -10.98 -17.76 22.23
CA CYS A 97 -9.58 -18.01 21.86
C CYS A 97 -8.74 -16.74 22.00
N LEU A 98 -9.20 -15.61 21.46
CA LEU A 98 -8.50 -14.33 21.53
C LEU A 98 -8.32 -13.86 22.97
N LEU A 99 -9.35 -13.97 23.82
CA LEU A 99 -9.27 -13.63 25.24
C LEU A 99 -8.24 -14.48 25.98
N ARG A 100 -8.24 -15.80 25.75
CA ARG A 100 -7.26 -16.72 26.34
C ARG A 100 -5.85 -16.42 25.86
N CYS A 101 -5.69 -16.26 24.55
CA CYS A 101 -4.40 -15.96 23.92
C CYS A 101 -3.82 -14.65 24.44
N LYS A 102 -4.60 -13.56 24.46
CA LYS A 102 -4.14 -12.27 24.97
C LYS A 102 -3.78 -12.34 26.45
N ARG A 103 -4.53 -13.07 27.28
CA ARG A 103 -4.20 -13.27 28.69
C ARG A 103 -2.90 -14.07 28.90
N GLU A 104 -2.60 -15.02 28.01
CA GLU A 104 -1.34 -15.78 28.04
C GLU A 104 -0.15 -14.92 27.58
N ARG A 105 -0.36 -14.03 26.60
CA ARG A 105 0.71 -13.20 26.02
C ARG A 105 0.95 -11.88 26.77
N PHE A 106 -0.09 -11.32 27.40
CA PHE A 106 -0.05 -10.07 28.16
C PHE A 106 -0.42 -10.36 29.62
N THR A 107 0.62 -10.56 30.45
CA THR A 107 0.51 -10.92 31.87
C THR A 107 0.39 -9.68 32.76
N GLU A 108 0.27 -9.85 34.09
CA GLU A 108 0.30 -8.71 35.02
C GLU A 108 1.61 -7.90 34.94
N GLU A 109 2.72 -8.58 34.67
CA GLU A 109 4.03 -7.94 34.44
C GLU A 109 4.13 -7.26 33.07
N ARG A 110 3.18 -7.51 32.16
CA ARG A 110 3.14 -6.95 30.83
C ARG A 110 1.70 -6.64 30.41
N PRO A 111 1.12 -5.55 30.94
CA PRO A 111 -0.28 -5.24 30.73
C PRO A 111 -0.58 -4.99 29.24
N PRO A 112 -1.85 -5.21 28.81
CA PRO A 112 -2.27 -4.83 27.47
C PRO A 112 -2.20 -3.31 27.27
N LEU A 113 -2.26 -2.89 26.01
CA LEU A 113 -2.31 -1.48 25.60
C LEU A 113 -3.35 -0.69 26.42
N GLU A 114 -2.89 0.36 27.10
CA GLU A 114 -3.73 1.27 27.88
C GLU A 114 -4.29 2.37 26.99
N LYS A 115 -3.44 3.03 26.18
CA LYS A 115 -3.83 4.20 25.39
C LYS A 115 -3.59 3.98 23.90
N MET A 116 -4.70 3.94 23.14
CA MET A 116 -4.65 3.83 21.69
C MET A 116 -3.92 5.01 21.01
N SER A 117 -3.90 6.19 21.64
CA SER A 117 -3.11 7.33 21.14
C SER A 117 -1.61 7.01 21.11
N THR A 118 -1.09 6.28 22.11
CA THR A 118 0.32 5.88 22.13
C THR A 118 0.62 4.90 21.00
N TYR A 119 -0.29 3.96 20.72
CA TYR A 119 -0.17 3.08 19.56
C TYR A 119 -0.03 3.88 18.26
N PHE A 120 -0.88 4.91 18.05
CA PHE A 120 -0.80 5.75 16.86
C PHE A 120 0.47 6.59 16.79
N ASP A 121 1.01 7.07 17.91
CA ASP A 121 2.31 7.75 17.93
C ASP A 121 3.43 6.86 17.35
N PHE A 122 3.40 5.55 17.63
CA PHE A 122 4.39 4.60 17.10
C PHE A 122 4.14 4.27 15.62
N VAL A 123 2.88 4.09 15.21
CA VAL A 123 2.53 3.93 13.78
C VAL A 123 2.95 5.14 12.97
N GLU A 124 2.84 6.34 13.54
CA GLU A 124 3.31 7.61 12.95
C GLU A 124 4.82 7.85 13.14
N ARG A 125 5.56 6.87 13.69
CA ARG A 125 7.02 6.93 13.92
C ARG A 125 7.49 8.07 14.83
N LYS A 126 6.62 8.65 15.67
CA LYS A 126 6.96 9.78 16.56
C LYS A 126 8.13 9.55 17.52
N PRO A 127 8.46 8.34 18.00
CA PRO A 127 9.69 8.13 18.77
C PRO A 127 10.95 8.64 18.05
N PHE A 128 10.98 8.57 16.71
CA PHE A 128 12.11 9.09 15.92
C PHE A 128 12.24 10.61 15.94
N GLN A 129 11.13 11.33 16.16
CA GLN A 129 11.12 12.79 16.36
C GLN A 129 11.95 13.19 17.60
N TYR A 130 11.98 12.35 18.64
CA TYR A 130 12.82 12.58 19.82
C TYR A 130 14.24 12.05 19.59
N LEU A 131 14.37 10.85 19.01
CA LEU A 131 15.66 10.19 18.82
C LEU A 131 16.64 11.01 17.98
N HIS A 132 16.19 11.68 16.92
CA HIS A 132 17.13 12.44 16.08
C HIS A 132 17.80 13.57 16.86
N ILE A 133 17.05 14.23 17.75
CA ILE A 133 17.57 15.29 18.62
C ILE A 133 18.48 14.69 19.70
N CYS A 134 18.08 13.58 20.33
CA CYS A 134 18.92 12.92 21.35
C CYS A 134 20.27 12.46 20.76
N HIS A 135 20.27 11.85 19.58
CA HIS A 135 21.50 11.47 18.88
C HIS A 135 22.36 12.69 18.49
N TRP A 136 21.72 13.76 18.01
CA TRP A 136 22.43 15.01 17.71
C TRP A 136 23.14 15.58 18.95
N ARG A 137 22.45 15.60 20.09
CA ARG A 137 23.01 16.10 21.36
C ARG A 137 24.16 15.26 21.90
N LEU A 138 24.22 13.98 21.52
CA LEU A 138 25.34 13.07 21.81
C LEU A 138 26.50 13.18 20.80
N GLY A 139 26.38 14.01 19.76
CA GLY A 139 27.38 14.14 18.69
C GLY A 139 27.33 13.01 17.66
N GLU A 140 26.26 12.22 17.63
CA GLU A 140 26.11 11.07 16.73
C GLU A 140 25.39 11.48 15.43
N LEU A 141 26.08 12.24 14.56
CA LEU A 141 25.50 12.81 13.33
C LEU A 141 24.76 11.78 12.47
N ALA A 142 25.40 10.63 12.16
CA ALA A 142 24.80 9.61 11.30
C ALA A 142 23.47 9.08 11.86
N LYS A 143 23.39 8.81 13.17
CA LYS A 143 22.16 8.32 13.82
C LYS A 143 21.08 9.40 13.90
N ALA A 144 21.48 10.66 14.05
CA ALA A 144 20.56 11.79 14.01
C ALA A 144 19.90 11.91 12.62
N VAL A 145 20.71 11.86 11.56
CA VAL A 145 20.24 11.87 10.15
C VAL A 145 19.30 10.69 9.90
N GLN A 146 19.70 9.47 10.25
CA GLN A 146 18.89 8.26 10.05
C GLN A 146 17.56 8.34 10.80
N SER A 147 17.57 8.84 12.04
CA SER A 147 16.34 8.98 12.83
C SER A 147 15.39 10.03 12.24
N ALA A 148 15.92 11.21 11.87
CA ALA A 148 15.13 12.26 11.24
C ALA A 148 14.54 11.78 9.91
N TYR A 149 15.34 11.10 9.08
CA TYR A 149 14.90 10.53 7.81
C TYR A 149 13.82 9.46 8.01
N THR A 150 14.00 8.55 8.97
CA THR A 150 13.02 7.50 9.31
C THR A 150 11.66 8.09 9.71
N PHE A 151 11.66 9.21 10.45
CA PHE A 151 10.42 9.93 10.79
C PHE A 151 9.77 10.57 9.56
N LEU A 152 10.57 11.23 8.72
CA LEU A 152 10.12 11.94 7.51
C LEU A 152 9.57 11.00 6.43
N VAL A 153 10.01 9.74 6.38
CA VAL A 153 9.42 8.73 5.49
C VAL A 153 7.92 8.54 5.77
N GLN A 154 7.49 8.60 7.03
CA GLN A 154 6.07 8.52 7.39
C GLN A 154 5.40 9.90 7.44
N ASN A 155 6.17 10.96 7.68
CA ASN A 155 5.68 12.34 7.87
C ASN A 155 6.40 13.33 6.94
N PRO A 156 6.26 13.21 5.60
CA PRO A 156 7.11 13.93 4.65
C PRO A 156 6.94 15.46 4.65
N ASN A 157 5.91 15.97 5.31
CA ASN A 157 5.59 17.40 5.37
C ASN A 157 5.87 18.03 6.76
N ASP A 158 6.49 17.29 7.69
CA ASP A 158 6.81 17.82 9.01
C ASP A 158 7.97 18.85 8.94
N LYS A 159 7.62 20.12 9.13
CA LYS A 159 8.56 21.24 8.92
C LYS A 159 9.73 21.21 9.90
N ASP A 160 9.47 20.92 11.17
CA ASP A 160 10.49 20.97 12.22
C ASP A 160 11.58 19.92 11.96
N THR A 161 11.18 18.72 11.54
CA THR A 161 12.15 17.66 11.22
C THR A 161 12.83 17.89 9.87
N LEU A 162 12.14 18.48 8.88
CA LEU A 162 12.77 18.90 7.62
C LEU A 162 13.88 19.94 7.85
N ASP A 163 13.61 20.96 8.66
CA ASP A 163 14.59 21.97 9.03
C ASP A 163 15.77 21.36 9.82
N GLY A 164 15.46 20.44 10.75
CA GLY A 164 16.46 19.68 11.50
C GLY A 164 17.36 18.83 10.59
N LEU A 165 16.78 18.08 9.64
CA LEU A 165 17.53 17.26 8.69
C LEU A 165 18.38 18.13 7.77
N ALA A 166 17.82 19.23 7.24
CA ALA A 166 18.56 20.18 6.40
C ALA A 166 19.76 20.78 7.14
N PHE A 167 19.61 21.05 8.44
CA PHE A 167 20.71 21.46 9.30
C PHE A 167 21.77 20.35 9.46
N TYR A 168 21.38 19.10 9.68
CA TYR A 168 22.32 17.97 9.77
C TYR A 168 23.11 17.76 8.47
N MET A 169 22.46 17.89 7.31
CA MET A 169 23.09 17.75 5.99
C MET A 169 24.17 18.81 5.72
N GLN A 170 24.15 19.94 6.44
CA GLN A 170 25.17 20.98 6.33
C GLN A 170 26.38 20.75 7.26
N GLN A 171 26.33 19.76 8.16
CA GLN A 171 27.39 19.53 9.13
C GLN A 171 28.59 18.82 8.49
N PRO A 172 29.82 19.11 8.96
CA PRO A 172 31.00 18.34 8.58
C PRO A 172 30.82 16.86 8.89
N GLY A 173 31.10 16.00 7.91
CA GLY A 173 30.98 14.54 8.04
C GLY A 173 29.65 13.97 7.57
N TYR A 174 28.72 14.79 7.07
CA TYR A 174 27.52 14.29 6.39
C TYR A 174 27.87 13.62 5.04
N HIS A 175 27.16 12.54 4.74
CA HIS A 175 27.19 11.81 3.47
C HIS A 175 25.77 11.34 3.11
N ASP A 176 25.44 11.30 1.81
CA ASP A 176 24.10 10.96 1.33
C ASP A 176 23.67 9.52 1.71
N ASP A 177 24.63 8.61 1.89
CA ASP A 177 24.41 7.23 2.35
C ASP A 177 23.91 7.14 3.80
N MET A 178 23.93 8.24 4.56
CA MET A 178 23.33 8.32 5.90
C MET A 178 21.79 8.42 5.86
N LEU A 179 21.18 8.72 4.71
CA LEU A 179 19.72 8.79 4.53
C LEU A 179 19.11 7.39 4.46
N VAL A 180 19.08 6.71 5.60
CA VAL A 180 18.56 5.34 5.73
C VAL A 180 17.30 5.33 6.58
N ASP A 181 16.25 4.72 6.06
CA ASP A 181 15.06 4.41 6.84
C ASP A 181 15.34 3.17 7.72
N LEU A 182 15.42 3.39 9.02
CA LEU A 182 15.69 2.35 10.03
C LEU A 182 14.53 1.36 10.19
N LEU A 183 13.33 1.71 9.73
CA LEU A 183 12.14 0.86 9.74
C LEU A 183 11.76 0.34 8.35
N ARG A 184 12.65 0.44 7.37
CA ARG A 184 12.40 -0.02 5.99
C ARG A 184 11.96 -1.49 6.01
N ARG A 185 10.77 -1.75 5.47
CA ARG A 185 10.21 -3.11 5.41
C ARG A 185 10.76 -3.88 4.20
N PRO A 186 10.78 -5.22 4.26
CA PRO A 186 11.31 -6.05 3.17
C PRO A 186 10.62 -5.86 1.81
N TYR A 187 9.32 -5.54 1.77
CA TYR A 187 8.64 -5.26 0.51
C TYR A 187 9.15 -3.95 -0.13
N GLU A 188 9.37 -2.90 0.67
CA GLU A 188 9.88 -1.60 0.20
C GLU A 188 11.30 -1.74 -0.35
N GLU A 189 12.17 -2.47 0.36
CA GLU A 189 13.54 -2.74 -0.09
C GLU A 189 13.56 -3.39 -1.47
N ARG A 190 12.72 -4.41 -1.67
CA ARG A 190 12.59 -5.11 -2.95
C ARG A 190 11.95 -4.26 -4.03
N PHE A 191 10.92 -3.48 -3.69
CA PHE A 191 10.32 -2.54 -4.62
C PHE A 191 11.34 -1.52 -5.14
N ILE A 192 12.09 -0.88 -4.23
CA ILE A 192 13.12 0.11 -4.58
C ILE A 192 14.21 -0.53 -5.44
N SER A 193 14.72 -1.70 -5.04
CA SER A 193 15.73 -2.44 -5.82
C SER A 193 15.24 -2.83 -7.22
N GLY A 194 13.97 -3.26 -7.33
CA GLY A 194 13.35 -3.61 -8.60
C GLY A 194 13.15 -2.42 -9.54
N VAL A 195 12.72 -1.27 -9.00
CA VAL A 195 12.62 -0.01 -9.77
C VAL A 195 14.00 0.48 -10.21
N GLN A 196 15.00 0.41 -9.34
CA GLN A 196 16.38 0.73 -9.73
C GLN A 196 16.89 -0.18 -10.84
N ALA A 197 16.63 -1.49 -10.75
CA ALA A 197 16.99 -2.46 -11.80
C ALA A 197 16.27 -2.16 -13.13
N TYR A 198 15.02 -1.69 -13.09
CA TYR A 198 14.31 -1.19 -14.27
C TYR A 198 15.03 0.02 -14.91
N GLU A 199 15.48 0.97 -14.10
CA GLU A 199 16.20 2.17 -14.59
C GLU A 199 17.59 1.81 -15.16
N GLU A 200 18.25 0.82 -14.58
CA GLU A 200 19.55 0.30 -15.01
C GLU A 200 19.45 -0.71 -16.18
N GLU A 201 18.23 -0.99 -16.65
CA GLU A 201 17.92 -2.00 -17.67
C GLU A 201 18.35 -3.44 -17.32
N ASP A 202 18.53 -3.75 -16.02
CA ASP A 202 18.68 -5.12 -15.53
C ASP A 202 17.30 -5.79 -15.41
N TRP A 203 16.81 -6.27 -16.55
CA TRP A 203 15.46 -6.82 -16.65
C TRP A 203 15.26 -8.08 -15.80
N SER A 204 16.29 -8.89 -15.60
CA SER A 204 16.15 -10.13 -14.80
C SER A 204 15.96 -9.77 -13.34
N LYS A 205 16.85 -8.93 -12.79
CA LYS A 205 16.74 -8.46 -11.41
C LYS A 205 15.45 -7.66 -11.20
N CYS A 206 15.04 -6.85 -12.17
CA CYS A 206 13.76 -6.12 -12.12
C CYS A 206 12.58 -7.08 -11.87
N VAL A 207 12.47 -8.17 -12.64
CA VAL A 207 11.39 -9.15 -12.46
C VAL A 207 11.50 -9.81 -11.09
N ASP A 208 12.66 -10.34 -10.73
CA ASP A 208 12.85 -11.11 -9.49
C ASP A 208 12.54 -10.26 -8.24
N ASP A 209 13.04 -9.03 -8.19
CA ASP A 209 12.82 -8.14 -7.04
C ASP A 209 11.37 -7.63 -6.96
N LEU A 210 10.71 -7.32 -8.09
CA LEU A 210 9.33 -6.85 -8.07
C LEU A 210 8.32 -7.95 -7.77
N GLU A 211 8.55 -9.19 -8.23
CA GLU A 211 7.71 -10.33 -7.87
C GLU A 211 7.81 -10.60 -6.36
N LEU A 212 9.03 -10.61 -5.81
CA LEU A 212 9.25 -10.78 -4.38
C LEU A 212 8.69 -9.61 -3.55
N SER A 213 8.78 -8.39 -4.07
CA SER A 213 8.16 -7.21 -3.47
C SER A 213 6.65 -7.35 -3.39
N LEU A 214 6.00 -7.83 -4.46
CA LEU A 214 4.56 -7.99 -4.51
C LEU A 214 4.08 -9.07 -3.54
N GLU A 215 4.77 -10.21 -3.47
CA GLU A 215 4.50 -11.27 -2.49
C GLU A 215 4.54 -10.72 -1.07
N LYS A 216 5.63 -10.02 -0.72
CA LYS A 216 5.80 -9.41 0.61
C LYS A 216 4.79 -8.30 0.89
N THR A 217 4.37 -7.57 -0.12
CA THR A 217 3.30 -6.55 0.01
C THR A 217 1.98 -7.21 0.44
N ILE A 218 1.65 -8.39 -0.12
CA ILE A 218 0.43 -9.13 0.23
C ILE A 218 0.51 -9.67 1.67
N ASP A 219 1.70 -10.12 2.10
CA ASP A 219 1.94 -10.54 3.48
C ASP A 219 1.78 -9.39 4.47
N GLU A 220 2.34 -8.22 4.16
CA GLU A 220 2.23 -7.01 4.99
C GLU A 220 0.80 -6.45 5.01
N ASP A 221 0.07 -6.51 3.90
CA ASP A 221 -1.36 -6.17 3.88
C ASP A 221 -2.14 -7.11 4.81
N SER A 222 -1.89 -8.43 4.71
CA SER A 222 -2.51 -9.42 5.59
C SER A 222 -2.18 -9.17 7.07
N ARG A 223 -0.93 -8.82 7.39
CA ARG A 223 -0.50 -8.43 8.74
C ARG A 223 -1.24 -7.18 9.22
N CYS A 224 -1.26 -6.11 8.42
CA CYS A 224 -1.94 -4.86 8.72
C CYS A 224 -3.44 -5.10 8.98
N ARG A 225 -4.10 -5.92 8.16
CA ARG A 225 -5.52 -6.25 8.32
C ARG A 225 -5.82 -6.96 9.63
N LEU A 226 -4.91 -7.81 10.11
CA LEU A 226 -5.02 -8.40 11.45
C LEU A 226 -4.86 -7.34 12.53
N LEU A 227 -3.92 -6.39 12.40
CA LEU A 227 -3.74 -5.29 13.37
C LEU A 227 -4.96 -4.36 13.49
N CYS A 228 -5.85 -4.36 12.49
CA CYS A 228 -7.06 -3.55 12.45
C CYS A 228 -8.25 -4.06 13.27
N GLU A 229 -8.29 -5.31 13.73
CA GLU A 229 -9.53 -5.89 14.32
C GLU A 229 -9.98 -5.27 15.66
N ASP A 230 -9.15 -4.42 16.28
CA ASP A 230 -9.50 -3.64 17.49
C ASP A 230 -9.46 -2.12 17.26
N LYS A 231 -9.37 -1.67 16.00
CA LYS A 231 -9.36 -0.25 15.63
C LYS A 231 -10.79 0.26 15.48
N ILE A 232 -11.52 0.22 16.59
CA ILE A 232 -12.90 0.70 16.71
C ILE A 232 -12.88 2.19 17.03
N ASP A 233 -13.64 2.96 16.27
CA ASP A 233 -13.90 4.36 16.59
C ASP A 233 -15.07 4.46 17.58
N TRP A 234 -14.74 4.64 18.86
CA TRP A 234 -15.72 4.79 19.93
C TRP A 234 -16.39 6.17 19.95
N SER A 235 -15.87 7.17 19.22
CA SER A 235 -16.45 8.52 19.20
C SER A 235 -17.81 8.57 18.52
N ALA A 236 -18.09 7.59 17.65
CA ALA A 236 -19.37 7.43 16.98
C ALA A 236 -20.44 6.74 17.85
N ILE A 237 -20.09 6.27 19.06
CA ILE A 237 -20.97 5.49 19.93
C ILE A 237 -21.35 6.35 21.16
N ASN A 238 -22.59 6.84 21.18
CA ASN A 238 -23.13 7.64 22.29
C ASN A 238 -24.31 6.94 22.96
N GLY A 239 -24.37 7.03 24.29
CA GLY A 239 -25.46 6.48 25.09
C GLY A 239 -25.56 4.96 25.01
N ASN A 240 -26.79 4.44 24.87
CA ASN A 240 -27.07 3.02 24.71
C ASN A 240 -27.75 2.78 23.35
N PRO A 241 -26.99 2.67 22.24
CA PRO A 241 -27.57 2.48 20.92
C PRO A 241 -28.15 1.08 20.73
N GLU A 242 -29.05 0.95 19.75
CA GLU A 242 -29.54 -0.35 19.30
C GLU A 242 -28.38 -1.24 18.83
N ILE A 243 -28.52 -2.55 19.03
CA ILE A 243 -27.43 -3.51 18.78
C ILE A 243 -26.92 -3.47 17.34
N ASP A 244 -27.81 -3.34 16.34
CA ASP A 244 -27.42 -3.29 14.94
C ASP A 244 -26.68 -1.99 14.58
N VAL A 245 -27.03 -0.88 15.22
CA VAL A 245 -26.32 0.40 15.05
C VAL A 245 -24.91 0.27 15.62
N LEU A 246 -24.78 -0.31 16.80
CA LEU A 246 -23.50 -0.55 17.47
C LEU A 246 -22.59 -1.45 16.62
N LEU A 247 -23.10 -2.61 16.19
CA LEU A 247 -22.34 -3.56 15.39
C LEU A 247 -21.92 -2.97 14.04
N THR A 248 -22.81 -2.23 13.38
CA THR A 248 -22.51 -1.57 12.11
C THR A 248 -21.37 -0.57 12.26
N SER A 249 -21.40 0.29 13.29
CA SER A 249 -20.35 1.28 13.55
C SER A 249 -18.98 0.62 13.83
N MET A 250 -18.97 -0.42 14.67
CA MET A 250 -17.75 -1.19 14.98
C MET A 250 -17.18 -1.88 13.74
N GLN A 251 -18.03 -2.55 12.95
CA GLN A 251 -17.61 -3.24 11.73
C GLN A 251 -17.08 -2.28 10.68
N ALA A 252 -17.75 -1.14 10.47
CA ALA A 252 -17.30 -0.11 9.55
C ALA A 252 -15.92 0.44 9.94
N SER A 253 -15.66 0.64 11.24
CA SER A 253 -14.34 1.08 11.73
C SER A 253 -13.23 0.09 11.37
N VAL A 254 -13.46 -1.20 11.66
CA VAL A 254 -12.49 -2.27 11.37
C VAL A 254 -12.28 -2.43 9.86
N ILE A 255 -13.35 -2.50 9.07
CA ILE A 255 -13.27 -2.65 7.61
C ILE A 255 -12.58 -1.44 6.99
N ARG A 256 -12.84 -0.22 7.46
CA ARG A 256 -12.15 0.99 6.98
C ARG A 256 -10.66 0.95 7.26
N CYS A 257 -10.26 0.47 8.45
CA CYS A 257 -8.85 0.25 8.75
C CYS A 257 -8.23 -0.78 7.79
N GLN A 258 -8.88 -1.93 7.61
CA GLN A 258 -8.41 -3.01 6.73
C GLN A 258 -8.28 -2.57 5.27
N HIS A 259 -9.29 -1.89 4.74
CA HIS A 259 -9.33 -1.41 3.36
C HIS A 259 -8.18 -0.45 3.05
N ASN A 260 -7.81 0.38 4.04
CA ASN A 260 -6.75 1.39 3.94
C ASN A 260 -5.33 0.83 4.14
N CYS A 261 -5.15 -0.47 4.42
CA CYS A 261 -3.81 -1.06 4.61
C CYS A 261 -2.89 -0.83 3.40
N LEU A 262 -3.32 -1.19 2.18
CA LEU A 262 -2.53 -0.89 0.98
C LEU A 262 -2.23 0.59 0.75
N TYR A 263 -3.12 1.51 1.14
CA TYR A 263 -2.85 2.94 1.02
C TYR A 263 -1.69 3.36 1.92
N ARG A 264 -1.58 2.77 3.12
CA ARG A 264 -0.45 2.98 4.02
C ARG A 264 0.83 2.37 3.45
N LEU A 265 0.76 1.15 2.90
CA LEU A 265 1.91 0.47 2.28
C LEU A 265 2.38 1.16 0.98
N ALA A 266 1.54 1.95 0.33
CA ALA A 266 1.89 2.71 -0.86
C ALA A 266 2.81 3.92 -0.56
N LEU A 267 3.03 4.26 0.71
CA LEU A 267 4.00 5.28 1.11
C LEU A 267 5.40 4.65 1.17
N ILE A 268 6.11 4.68 0.05
CA ILE A 268 7.45 4.12 -0.08
C ILE A 268 8.46 5.26 -0.08
N ASN A 269 9.39 5.23 0.86
CA ASN A 269 10.46 6.22 0.97
C ASN A 269 9.97 7.70 1.03
N GLY A 270 8.83 7.94 1.70
CA GLY A 270 8.21 9.28 1.81
C GLY A 270 7.34 9.70 0.63
N HIS A 271 7.23 8.85 -0.40
CA HIS A 271 6.44 9.12 -1.60
C HIS A 271 5.26 8.16 -1.72
N ASN A 272 4.07 8.71 -1.91
CA ASN A 272 2.90 7.89 -2.20
C ASN A 272 2.92 7.45 -3.67
N VAL A 273 3.17 6.16 -3.92
CA VAL A 273 3.22 5.61 -5.29
C VAL A 273 1.84 5.39 -5.91
N GLY A 274 0.77 5.49 -5.12
CA GLY A 274 -0.62 5.33 -5.55
C GLY A 274 -1.13 3.90 -5.37
N LYS A 275 -1.70 3.31 -6.42
CA LYS A 275 -2.28 1.96 -6.37
C LYS A 275 -1.18 0.91 -6.43
N LEU A 276 -0.61 0.57 -5.28
CA LEU A 276 0.60 -0.24 -5.17
C LEU A 276 0.61 -1.54 -6.00
N PRO A 277 -0.44 -2.39 -6.03
CA PRO A 277 -0.47 -3.56 -6.91
C PRO A 277 -0.38 -3.20 -8.40
N ALA A 278 -1.10 -2.17 -8.84
CA ALA A 278 -1.05 -1.70 -10.23
C ALA A 278 0.37 -1.24 -10.59
N VAL A 279 1.02 -0.48 -9.70
CA VAL A 279 2.40 -0.01 -9.93
C VAL A 279 3.39 -1.17 -10.07
N HIS A 280 3.27 -2.23 -9.26
CA HIS A 280 4.09 -3.44 -9.44
C HIS A 280 3.92 -4.02 -10.84
N TYR A 281 2.67 -4.19 -11.30
CA TYR A 281 2.39 -4.74 -12.63
C TYR A 281 2.78 -3.79 -13.77
N GLU A 282 2.81 -2.48 -13.53
CA GLU A 282 3.35 -1.50 -14.46
C GLU A 282 4.83 -1.74 -14.75
N TYR A 283 5.64 -2.02 -13.73
CA TYR A 283 7.04 -2.35 -13.96
C TYR A 283 7.23 -3.79 -14.45
N LEU A 284 6.55 -4.77 -13.83
CA LEU A 284 6.68 -6.19 -14.15
C LEU A 284 6.37 -6.49 -15.61
N HIS A 285 5.26 -5.97 -16.15
CA HIS A 285 4.89 -6.26 -17.54
C HIS A 285 5.96 -5.78 -18.52
N TYR A 286 6.59 -4.63 -18.24
CA TYR A 286 7.63 -4.07 -19.11
C TYR A 286 8.92 -4.88 -19.01
N CYS A 287 9.38 -5.20 -17.79
CA CYS A 287 10.58 -6.02 -17.60
C CYS A 287 10.42 -7.42 -18.23
N GLN A 288 9.26 -8.06 -18.03
CA GLN A 288 8.91 -9.33 -18.67
C GLN A 288 8.86 -9.21 -20.20
N TYR A 289 8.29 -8.13 -20.74
CA TYR A 289 8.27 -7.87 -22.18
C TYR A 289 9.69 -7.74 -22.76
N LYS A 290 10.60 -7.03 -22.07
CA LYS A 290 11.99 -6.84 -22.49
C LYS A 290 12.80 -8.15 -22.46
N LEU A 291 12.43 -9.09 -21.59
CA LEU A 291 12.95 -10.46 -21.55
C LEU A 291 12.29 -11.41 -22.55
N MET A 292 11.41 -10.92 -23.42
CA MET A 292 10.63 -11.73 -24.37
C MET A 292 9.69 -12.75 -23.69
N ARG A 293 9.33 -12.53 -22.42
CA ARG A 293 8.38 -13.35 -21.65
C ARG A 293 6.94 -12.88 -21.91
N GLY A 294 6.50 -12.98 -23.17
CA GLY A 294 5.24 -12.37 -23.63
C GLY A 294 3.97 -12.82 -22.90
N SER A 295 3.89 -14.09 -22.50
CA SER A 295 2.76 -14.62 -21.73
C SER A 295 2.69 -14.06 -20.32
N GLU A 296 3.83 -13.89 -19.65
CA GLU A 296 3.91 -13.27 -18.32
C GLU A 296 3.57 -11.78 -18.40
N ALA A 297 4.12 -11.08 -19.41
CA ALA A 297 3.80 -9.68 -19.65
C ALA A 297 2.29 -9.48 -19.88
N ALA A 298 1.65 -10.29 -20.72
CA ALA A 298 0.20 -10.23 -20.95
C ALA A 298 -0.61 -10.50 -19.67
N ARG A 299 -0.17 -11.43 -18.82
CA ARG A 299 -0.77 -11.69 -17.51
C ARG A 299 -0.63 -10.50 -16.55
N SER A 300 0.56 -9.91 -16.47
CA SER A 300 0.81 -8.68 -15.69
C SER A 300 -0.08 -7.53 -16.15
N VAL A 301 -0.28 -7.37 -17.46
CA VAL A 301 -1.26 -6.40 -18.00
C VAL A 301 -2.69 -6.72 -17.52
N ALA A 302 -3.09 -7.99 -17.53
CA ALA A 302 -4.42 -8.39 -17.05
C ALA A 302 -4.59 -8.13 -15.54
N ASN A 303 -3.57 -8.44 -14.73
CA ASN A 303 -3.57 -8.14 -13.30
C ASN A 303 -3.62 -6.63 -13.00
N TYR A 304 -2.87 -5.82 -13.75
CA TYR A 304 -2.91 -4.37 -13.63
C TYR A 304 -4.35 -3.83 -13.78
N LEU A 305 -5.06 -4.32 -14.81
CA LEU A 305 -6.40 -3.84 -15.16
C LEU A 305 -7.48 -4.18 -14.12
N LEU A 306 -7.18 -5.05 -13.13
CA LEU A 306 -8.03 -5.23 -11.96
C LEU A 306 -7.99 -4.00 -11.02
N PHE A 307 -6.88 -3.27 -10.97
CA PHE A 307 -6.66 -2.21 -9.98
C PHE A 307 -6.68 -0.80 -10.59
N ASP A 308 -6.34 -0.67 -11.86
CA ASP A 308 -6.29 0.62 -12.55
C ASP A 308 -6.69 0.52 -14.03
N ASP A 309 -7.30 1.57 -14.57
CA ASP A 309 -7.81 1.64 -15.94
C ASP A 309 -6.92 2.49 -16.87
N ASP A 310 -5.62 2.59 -16.55
CA ASP A 310 -4.69 3.47 -17.25
C ASP A 310 -4.69 3.24 -18.78
N PRO A 311 -4.86 4.33 -19.57
CA PRO A 311 -4.84 4.23 -21.02
C PRO A 311 -3.57 3.57 -21.58
N MET A 312 -2.41 3.81 -20.98
CA MET A 312 -1.15 3.23 -21.41
C MET A 312 -1.17 1.70 -21.26
N MET A 313 -1.69 1.19 -20.15
CA MET A 313 -1.77 -0.26 -19.94
C MET A 313 -2.78 -0.93 -20.88
N ARG A 314 -3.95 -0.32 -21.09
CA ARG A 314 -4.91 -0.80 -22.08
C ARG A 314 -4.31 -0.80 -23.49
N ARG A 315 -3.54 0.22 -23.86
CA ARG A 315 -2.79 0.21 -25.12
C ARG A 315 -1.84 -0.98 -25.21
N ASN A 316 -1.11 -1.30 -24.14
CA ASN A 316 -0.20 -2.44 -24.15
C ASN A 316 -0.97 -3.75 -24.34
N LYS A 317 -2.15 -3.91 -23.71
CA LYS A 317 -3.05 -5.03 -23.99
C LYS A 317 -3.42 -5.11 -25.48
N TYR A 318 -3.85 -4.01 -26.08
CA TYR A 318 -4.17 -3.94 -27.51
C TYR A 318 -2.99 -4.36 -28.40
N LEU A 319 -1.80 -3.82 -28.13
CA LEU A 319 -0.58 -4.12 -28.87
C LEU A 319 -0.20 -5.61 -28.75
N TYR A 320 -0.18 -6.13 -27.53
CA TYR A 320 0.19 -7.52 -27.25
C TYR A 320 -0.83 -8.50 -27.83
N ALA A 321 -2.12 -8.19 -27.77
CA ALA A 321 -3.16 -9.01 -28.41
C ALA A 321 -2.95 -9.11 -29.93
N LYS A 322 -2.60 -8.00 -30.59
CA LYS A 322 -2.28 -7.97 -32.02
C LYS A 322 -0.99 -8.74 -32.35
N GLN A 323 0.01 -8.64 -31.49
CA GLN A 323 1.31 -9.31 -31.65
C GLN A 323 1.20 -10.84 -31.48
N TYR A 324 0.54 -11.29 -30.41
CA TYR A 324 0.48 -12.70 -30.03
C TYR A 324 -0.73 -13.44 -30.62
N LYS A 325 -1.76 -12.73 -31.09
CA LYS A 325 -2.99 -13.28 -31.69
C LYS A 325 -3.72 -14.30 -30.80
N SER A 326 -3.62 -14.13 -29.47
CA SER A 326 -4.30 -14.95 -28.48
C SER A 326 -4.80 -14.07 -27.34
N ASN A 327 -6.12 -14.05 -27.15
CA ASN A 327 -6.75 -13.32 -26.04
C ASN A 327 -6.67 -14.12 -24.73
N ASP A 328 -6.42 -15.42 -24.80
CA ASP A 328 -6.32 -16.31 -23.63
C ASP A 328 -5.08 -16.02 -22.76
N LEU A 329 -4.16 -15.19 -23.26
CA LEU A 329 -2.99 -14.72 -22.51
C LEU A 329 -3.32 -13.66 -21.46
N PHE A 330 -4.48 -13.00 -21.57
CA PHE A 330 -4.88 -11.91 -20.66
C PHE A 330 -5.83 -12.39 -19.56
N VAL A 331 -5.40 -13.44 -18.85
CA VAL A 331 -6.13 -13.98 -17.70
C VAL A 331 -5.39 -13.59 -16.43
N PRO A 332 -6.00 -12.79 -15.54
CA PRO A 332 -5.38 -12.42 -14.26
C PRO A 332 -5.15 -13.63 -13.35
N ASP A 333 -4.20 -13.52 -12.44
CA ASP A 333 -3.91 -14.54 -11.44
C ASP A 333 -5.07 -14.70 -10.45
N GLN A 334 -5.36 -15.94 -10.05
CA GLN A 334 -6.47 -16.23 -9.13
C GLN A 334 -6.32 -15.52 -7.78
N GLY A 335 -5.10 -15.41 -7.26
CA GLY A 335 -4.81 -14.66 -6.04
C GLY A 335 -5.16 -13.17 -6.18
N MET A 336 -4.84 -12.56 -7.32
CA MET A 336 -5.15 -11.15 -7.60
C MET A 336 -6.64 -10.92 -7.84
N ILE A 337 -7.33 -11.88 -8.47
CA ILE A 337 -8.79 -11.86 -8.61
C ILE A 337 -9.45 -11.85 -7.23
N TRP A 338 -9.02 -12.74 -6.33
CA TRP A 338 -9.55 -12.78 -4.96
C TRP A 338 -9.28 -11.46 -4.23
N PHE A 339 -8.05 -10.96 -4.32
CA PHE A 339 -7.63 -9.71 -3.69
C PHE A 339 -8.43 -8.50 -4.21
N HIS A 340 -8.62 -8.39 -5.52
CA HIS A 340 -9.46 -7.37 -6.14
C HIS A 340 -10.91 -7.45 -5.65
N LYS A 341 -11.51 -8.66 -5.69
CA LYS A 341 -12.89 -8.89 -5.25
C LYS A 341 -13.11 -8.45 -3.81
N GLN A 342 -12.21 -8.85 -2.90
CA GLN A 342 -12.29 -8.45 -1.50
C GLN A 342 -12.32 -6.94 -1.36
N ARG A 343 -11.36 -6.24 -1.98
CA ARG A 343 -11.25 -4.78 -1.89
C ARG A 343 -12.44 -4.05 -2.48
N THR A 344 -12.95 -4.49 -3.63
CA THR A 344 -14.13 -3.88 -4.27
C THR A 344 -15.39 -4.05 -3.42
N LEU A 345 -15.54 -5.19 -2.73
CA LEU A 345 -16.67 -5.41 -1.82
C LEU A 345 -16.53 -4.57 -0.55
N GLU A 346 -15.33 -4.45 0.01
CA GLU A 346 -15.06 -3.56 1.15
C GLU A 346 -15.38 -2.09 0.80
N GLU A 347 -14.90 -1.60 -0.35
CA GLU A 347 -15.17 -0.24 -0.81
C GLU A 347 -16.67 0.00 -1.02
N ARG A 348 -17.38 -0.95 -1.64
CA ARG A 348 -18.84 -0.88 -1.83
C ARG A 348 -19.59 -0.84 -0.51
N TYR A 349 -19.15 -1.61 0.48
CA TYR A 349 -19.74 -1.58 1.83
C TYR A 349 -19.47 -0.24 2.51
N LEU A 350 -18.23 0.26 2.48
CA LEU A 350 -17.86 1.53 3.09
C LEU A 350 -18.58 2.71 2.45
N SER A 351 -18.72 2.73 1.11
CA SER A 351 -19.51 3.76 0.40
C SER A 351 -20.96 3.77 0.86
N PHE A 352 -21.58 2.60 1.06
CA PHE A 352 -22.93 2.54 1.65
C PHE A 352 -22.96 3.14 3.06
N ILE A 353 -21.99 2.82 3.92
CA ILE A 353 -21.91 3.39 5.27
C ILE A 353 -21.75 4.91 5.21
N ASP A 354 -20.76 5.40 4.46
CA ASP A 354 -20.39 6.81 4.40
C ASP A 354 -21.47 7.70 3.75
N GLU A 355 -22.27 7.15 2.84
CA GLU A 355 -23.37 7.87 2.19
C GLU A 355 -24.67 7.83 2.99
N LYS A 356 -25.02 6.68 3.59
CA LYS A 356 -26.35 6.46 4.17
C LYS A 356 -26.42 6.71 5.66
N PHE A 357 -25.32 6.51 6.39
CA PHE A 357 -25.26 6.75 7.84
C PHE A 357 -24.73 8.15 8.18
N ARG A 358 -24.55 9.01 7.17
CA ARG A 358 -24.06 10.36 7.35
C ARG A 358 -25.11 11.24 8.04
N TYR A 359 -24.87 11.55 9.32
CA TYR A 359 -25.74 12.45 10.08
C TYR A 359 -25.21 13.89 9.98
N VAL A 360 -25.95 14.78 9.30
CA VAL A 360 -25.56 16.19 9.10
C VAL A 360 -26.73 17.08 9.46
N ASN A 361 -26.47 18.19 10.17
CA ASN A 361 -27.50 19.14 10.59
C ASN A 361 -28.66 18.51 11.37
N ASN A 362 -28.36 17.50 12.20
CA ASN A 362 -29.34 16.73 12.96
C ASN A 362 -30.34 15.91 12.12
N GLU A 363 -30.05 15.67 10.84
CA GLU A 363 -30.90 14.88 9.96
C GLU A 363 -30.10 13.76 9.26
N PHE A 364 -30.77 12.64 9.03
CA PHE A 364 -30.28 11.59 8.15
C PHE A 364 -30.66 11.90 6.69
N PRO A 365 -29.94 11.34 5.71
CA PRO A 365 -30.35 11.43 4.32
C PRO A 365 -31.76 10.85 4.15
N PRO A 366 -32.58 11.41 3.24
CA PRO A 366 -33.91 10.88 2.99
C PRO A 366 -33.83 9.44 2.49
N GLU A 367 -34.73 8.59 2.97
CA GLU A 367 -34.80 7.19 2.57
C GLU A 367 -34.98 7.06 1.05
N ARG A 368 -34.21 6.16 0.45
CA ARG A 368 -34.27 5.85 -0.97
C ARG A 368 -34.54 4.36 -1.19
N GLN A 369 -35.08 4.03 -2.37
CA GLN A 369 -35.41 2.64 -2.71
C GLN A 369 -34.16 1.72 -2.71
N ASP A 370 -32.98 2.27 -3.02
CA ASP A 370 -31.70 1.56 -2.99
C ASP A 370 -31.23 1.18 -1.58
N ASP A 371 -31.75 1.80 -0.51
CA ASP A 371 -31.36 1.50 0.87
C ASP A 371 -31.75 0.07 1.29
N ARG A 372 -32.77 -0.50 0.62
CA ARG A 372 -33.31 -1.84 0.92
C ARG A 372 -32.84 -2.91 -0.05
N LYS A 373 -31.96 -2.57 -1.00
CA LYS A 373 -31.42 -3.55 -1.96
C LYS A 373 -30.41 -4.46 -1.26
N ARG A 374 -30.45 -5.75 -1.61
CA ARG A 374 -29.45 -6.71 -1.14
C ARG A 374 -28.06 -6.24 -1.57
N PHE A 375 -27.09 -6.40 -0.67
CA PHE A 375 -25.68 -6.14 -0.99
C PHE A 375 -25.24 -6.97 -2.20
N ASN A 376 -24.84 -6.29 -3.27
CA ASN A 376 -24.38 -6.94 -4.48
C ASN A 376 -22.98 -7.50 -4.25
N THR A 377 -22.82 -8.82 -4.30
CA THR A 377 -21.52 -9.50 -4.16
C THR A 377 -20.84 -9.76 -5.50
N TYR A 378 -21.51 -9.47 -6.62
CA TYR A 378 -20.91 -9.61 -7.95
C TYR A 378 -19.87 -8.51 -8.18
N VAL A 379 -18.69 -8.94 -8.61
CA VAL A 379 -17.57 -8.09 -9.02
C VAL A 379 -17.11 -8.62 -10.38
N SER A 380 -17.25 -7.78 -11.40
CA SER A 380 -16.77 -8.10 -12.75
C SER A 380 -15.24 -8.05 -12.76
N ILE A 381 -14.63 -9.08 -13.33
CA ILE A 381 -13.18 -9.10 -13.64
C ILE A 381 -12.91 -8.98 -15.14
N GLU A 382 -13.98 -8.95 -15.93
CA GLU A 382 -13.90 -8.84 -17.38
C GLU A 382 -13.59 -7.39 -17.78
N ASP A 383 -12.59 -7.25 -18.64
CA ASP A 383 -12.25 -5.99 -19.27
C ASP A 383 -13.16 -5.77 -20.49
N ASN A 384 -14.26 -5.05 -20.26
CA ASN A 384 -15.28 -4.75 -21.27
C ASN A 384 -14.94 -3.51 -22.11
N PHE A 385 -13.68 -3.07 -22.14
CA PHE A 385 -13.27 -1.92 -22.93
C PHE A 385 -13.31 -2.21 -24.44
N ASP A 386 -13.96 -1.35 -25.23
CA ASP A 386 -14.02 -1.49 -26.69
C ASP A 386 -12.71 -0.97 -27.33
N TYR A 387 -11.73 -1.87 -27.44
CA TYR A 387 -10.44 -1.59 -28.06
C TYR A 387 -10.55 -1.18 -29.53
N ASP A 388 -11.51 -1.76 -30.27
CA ASP A 388 -11.71 -1.48 -31.69
C ASP A 388 -12.31 -0.08 -31.91
N ALA A 389 -13.09 0.44 -30.96
CA ALA A 389 -13.59 1.81 -31.01
C ALA A 389 -12.46 2.84 -31.06
N VAL A 390 -11.31 2.59 -30.41
CA VAL A 390 -10.16 3.51 -30.40
C VAL A 390 -9.63 3.76 -31.81
N THR A 391 -9.48 2.71 -32.62
CA THR A 391 -9.03 2.81 -34.02
C THR A 391 -10.07 3.45 -34.96
N ARG A 392 -11.32 3.61 -34.50
CA ARG A 392 -12.42 4.22 -35.26
C ARG A 392 -12.71 5.65 -34.80
N LEU A 393 -11.96 6.18 -33.83
CA LEU A 393 -12.14 7.54 -33.33
C LEU A 393 -11.89 8.59 -34.41
N LEU A 394 -10.98 8.31 -35.36
CA LEU A 394 -10.71 9.18 -36.50
C LEU A 394 -10.78 8.42 -37.82
N ASN A 395 -11.35 9.07 -38.83
CA ASN A 395 -11.28 8.59 -40.21
C ASN A 395 -10.19 9.31 -41.01
N SER A 396 -9.83 8.75 -42.18
CA SER A 396 -8.74 9.27 -43.00
C SER A 396 -8.93 10.70 -43.50
N LYS A 397 -10.18 11.21 -43.60
CA LYS A 397 -10.44 12.62 -43.96
C LYS A 397 -10.15 13.54 -42.78
N GLU A 398 -10.56 13.14 -41.57
CA GLU A 398 -10.31 13.89 -40.34
C GLU A 398 -8.83 14.00 -40.03
N CYS A 399 -8.07 12.89 -40.13
CA CYS A 399 -6.61 12.92 -39.96
C CYS A 399 -5.92 13.86 -40.94
N LYS A 400 -6.33 13.88 -42.22
CA LYS A 400 -5.80 14.81 -43.23
C LYS A 400 -6.09 16.27 -42.86
N SER A 401 -7.28 16.57 -42.35
CA SER A 401 -7.66 17.91 -41.91
C SER A 401 -6.88 18.37 -40.67
N LEU A 402 -6.73 17.48 -39.67
CA LEU A 402 -5.98 17.78 -38.45
C LEU A 402 -4.48 17.94 -38.74
N ARG A 403 -3.91 17.16 -39.66
CA ARG A 403 -2.50 17.27 -40.05
C ARG A 403 -2.17 18.55 -40.86
N SER A 404 -3.16 19.25 -41.40
CA SER A 404 -2.94 20.45 -42.21
C SER A 404 -2.22 21.55 -41.41
N ILE A 405 -1.15 22.11 -42.01
CA ILE A 405 -0.37 23.22 -41.44
C ILE A 405 -1.20 24.51 -41.39
N PHE A 406 -2.19 24.64 -42.27
CA PHE A 406 -3.16 25.74 -42.25
C PHE A 406 -4.41 25.28 -41.50
N PRO A 407 -4.66 25.78 -40.27
CA PRO A 407 -5.84 25.39 -39.51
C PRO A 407 -7.08 25.89 -40.24
N LEU A 408 -7.87 24.95 -40.78
CA LEU A 408 -9.17 25.27 -41.35
C LEU A 408 -10.09 25.75 -40.21
N LYS A 409 -11.03 26.66 -40.50
CA LYS A 409 -12.03 27.15 -39.51
C LYS A 409 -12.73 26.02 -38.74
N HIS A 410 -12.83 24.84 -39.35
CA HIS A 410 -13.50 23.65 -38.81
C HIS A 410 -12.60 22.76 -37.94
N ASN A 411 -11.28 23.01 -37.85
CA ASN A 411 -10.36 22.16 -37.06
C ASN A 411 -10.68 22.23 -35.56
N LYS A 412 -11.04 23.41 -35.05
CA LYS A 412 -11.45 23.56 -33.65
C LYS A 412 -12.72 22.76 -33.35
N GLN A 413 -13.71 22.85 -34.23
CA GLN A 413 -14.96 22.08 -34.11
C GLN A 413 -14.70 20.57 -34.20
N LEU A 414 -13.82 20.14 -35.10
CA LEU A 414 -13.42 18.74 -35.22
C LEU A 414 -12.72 18.22 -33.96
N LEU A 415 -11.86 19.01 -33.32
CA LEU A 415 -11.23 18.64 -32.05
C LEU A 415 -12.25 18.55 -30.91
N GLU A 416 -13.23 19.45 -30.85
CA GLU A 416 -14.32 19.39 -29.88
C GLU A 416 -15.21 18.15 -30.09
N GLU A 417 -15.51 17.78 -31.33
CA GLU A 417 -16.23 16.56 -31.68
C GLU A 417 -15.41 15.30 -31.40
N LEU A 418 -14.10 15.33 -31.66
CA LEU A 418 -13.18 14.25 -31.31
C LEU A 418 -13.10 14.07 -29.78
N GLU A 419 -12.99 15.15 -29.01
CA GLU A 419 -13.01 15.08 -27.55
C GLU A 419 -14.30 14.45 -27.03
N LYS A 420 -15.46 14.80 -27.61
CA LYS A 420 -16.74 14.14 -27.29
C LYS A 420 -16.71 12.64 -27.56
N ARG A 421 -16.13 12.21 -28.69
CA ARG A 421 -15.96 10.77 -29.02
C ARG A 421 -15.01 10.08 -28.05
N VAL A 422 -13.87 10.69 -27.72
CA VAL A 422 -12.91 10.16 -26.75
C VAL A 422 -13.55 10.03 -25.37
N LYS A 423 -14.38 11.00 -24.96
CA LYS A 423 -15.13 10.95 -23.69
C LYS A 423 -16.11 9.79 -23.56
N LEU A 424 -16.56 9.20 -24.68
CA LEU A 424 -17.38 7.98 -24.64
C LEU A 424 -16.58 6.77 -24.15
N LEU A 425 -15.27 6.76 -24.38
CA LEU A 425 -14.35 5.70 -23.94
C LEU A 425 -13.65 6.06 -22.62
N TRP A 426 -13.36 7.34 -22.42
CA TRP A 426 -12.69 7.88 -21.23
C TRP A 426 -13.40 9.14 -20.74
N PRO A 427 -14.38 9.04 -19.82
CA PRO A 427 -15.25 10.16 -19.43
C PRO A 427 -14.54 11.43 -18.96
N ASN A 428 -13.37 11.28 -18.34
CA ASN A 428 -12.58 12.40 -17.80
C ASN A 428 -11.58 13.00 -18.82
N ALA A 429 -11.48 12.43 -20.03
CA ALA A 429 -10.53 12.87 -21.04
C ALA A 429 -10.77 14.32 -21.45
N LYS A 430 -9.69 15.10 -21.53
CA LYS A 430 -9.69 16.48 -22.02
C LYS A 430 -8.65 16.62 -23.12
N TYR A 431 -8.95 17.44 -24.13
CA TYR A 431 -7.98 17.77 -25.15
C TYR A 431 -6.74 18.41 -24.50
N GLY A 432 -5.56 17.86 -24.79
CA GLY A 432 -4.29 18.37 -24.32
C GLY A 432 -3.58 19.17 -25.41
N SER A 433 -3.16 18.49 -26.47
CA SER A 433 -2.42 19.14 -27.56
C SER A 433 -2.49 18.39 -28.88
N GLN A 434 -2.17 19.09 -29.96
CA GLN A 434 -1.96 18.52 -31.28
C GLN A 434 -0.54 18.89 -31.72
N LEU A 435 0.25 17.88 -32.10
CA LEU A 435 1.67 18.06 -32.37
C LEU A 435 2.07 17.29 -33.63
N CYS A 436 2.92 17.89 -34.47
CA CYS A 436 3.53 17.26 -35.65
C CYS A 436 5.05 17.40 -35.59
N GLY A 437 5.78 16.33 -35.85
CA GLY A 437 7.24 16.39 -35.98
C GLY A 437 7.92 15.03 -35.89
N ASN A 438 9.14 14.94 -36.42
CA ASN A 438 9.87 13.67 -36.49
C ASN A 438 10.70 13.38 -35.23
N LYS A 439 10.77 14.32 -34.29
CA LYS A 439 11.48 14.13 -33.02
C LYS A 439 10.64 13.28 -32.07
N LEU A 440 11.29 12.31 -31.42
CA LEU A 440 10.70 11.54 -30.34
C LEU A 440 10.38 12.48 -29.16
N ARG A 441 9.18 12.35 -28.60
CA ARG A 441 8.70 13.18 -27.48
C ARG A 441 7.79 12.37 -26.57
N ARG A 442 7.73 12.75 -25.30
CA ARG A 442 6.81 12.19 -24.32
C ARG A 442 5.59 13.10 -24.14
N ALA A 443 4.41 12.52 -23.96
CA ALA A 443 3.21 13.25 -23.59
C ALA A 443 3.40 14.00 -22.25
N GLN A 444 2.79 15.17 -22.11
CA GLN A 444 3.00 16.03 -20.94
C GLN A 444 2.20 15.59 -19.70
N CYS A 445 1.18 14.75 -19.88
CA CYS A 445 0.35 14.23 -18.81
C CYS A 445 0.64 12.75 -18.57
N ARG A 446 0.49 12.30 -17.31
CA ARG A 446 0.78 10.92 -16.89
C ARG A 446 -0.15 9.90 -17.57
N ARG A 447 -1.46 10.18 -17.64
CA ARG A 447 -2.47 9.32 -18.26
C ARG A 447 -2.84 9.86 -19.64
N ALA A 448 -1.94 9.69 -20.60
CA ALA A 448 -2.09 10.22 -21.95
C ALA A 448 -2.78 9.22 -22.88
N ILE A 449 -3.73 9.71 -23.67
CA ILE A 449 -4.30 9.02 -24.83
C ILE A 449 -3.70 9.68 -26.07
N VAL A 450 -2.77 8.99 -26.74
CA VAL A 450 -2.08 9.52 -27.91
C VAL A 450 -2.63 8.84 -29.16
N LEU A 451 -3.28 9.60 -30.02
CA LEU A 451 -3.84 9.11 -31.29
C LEU A 451 -3.02 9.64 -32.45
N SER A 452 -2.58 8.74 -33.32
CA SER A 452 -1.92 9.14 -34.57
C SER A 452 -2.91 9.84 -35.50
N ILE A 453 -2.47 10.95 -36.08
CA ILE A 453 -3.15 11.62 -37.21
C ILE A 453 -2.32 11.56 -38.49
N ASP A 454 -1.30 10.70 -38.52
CA ASP A 454 -0.56 10.41 -39.73
C ASP A 454 -1.41 9.60 -40.72
N ILE A 455 -1.22 9.86 -42.02
CA ILE A 455 -2.09 9.30 -43.07
C ILE A 455 -2.00 7.76 -43.13
N GLN A 456 -0.83 7.20 -42.80
CA GLN A 456 -0.56 5.76 -42.92
C GLN A 456 -1.12 4.93 -41.76
N ASN A 457 -1.33 5.54 -40.60
CA ASN A 457 -1.77 4.88 -39.36
C ASN A 457 -2.76 5.76 -38.60
N CYS A 458 -3.68 6.40 -39.33
CA CYS A 458 -4.69 7.29 -38.76
C CYS A 458 -5.50 6.57 -37.67
N SER A 459 -5.70 7.26 -36.54
CA SER A 459 -6.35 6.73 -35.32
C SER A 459 -5.61 5.59 -34.61
N GLU A 460 -4.38 5.25 -35.00
CA GLU A 460 -3.58 4.26 -34.27
C GLU A 460 -3.27 4.77 -32.86
N TRP A 461 -3.44 3.89 -31.87
CA TRP A 461 -3.18 4.20 -30.47
C TRP A 461 -1.69 4.11 -30.15
N LEU A 462 -1.05 5.26 -30.04
CA LEU A 462 0.39 5.38 -29.77
C LEU A 462 0.70 5.47 -28.28
N GLY A 463 1.94 5.17 -27.93
CA GLY A 463 2.44 5.26 -26.55
C GLY A 463 2.63 6.71 -26.11
N ASP A 464 2.92 6.90 -24.83
CA ASP A 464 3.28 8.20 -24.26
C ASP A 464 4.51 8.80 -24.97
N VAL A 465 5.49 7.94 -25.30
CA VAL A 465 6.64 8.27 -26.15
C VAL A 465 6.30 7.99 -27.62
N HIS A 466 6.29 9.05 -28.44
CA HIS A 466 5.84 8.99 -29.82
C HIS A 466 6.60 9.97 -30.73
N SER A 467 6.46 9.79 -32.04
CA SER A 467 6.88 10.72 -33.09
C SER A 467 5.77 10.83 -34.14
N GLY A 468 5.93 11.70 -35.14
CA GLY A 468 4.95 11.92 -36.19
C GLY A 468 3.93 12.99 -35.84
N CYS A 469 2.75 12.90 -36.44
CA CYS A 469 1.63 13.79 -36.13
C CYS A 469 0.61 13.09 -35.22
N VAL A 470 0.28 13.72 -34.09
CA VAL A 470 -0.62 13.15 -33.08
C VAL A 470 -1.59 14.18 -32.51
N VAL A 471 -2.69 13.68 -31.94
CA VAL A 471 -3.54 14.40 -30.99
C VAL A 471 -3.45 13.69 -29.65
N ILE A 472 -3.31 14.47 -28.57
CA ILE A 472 -3.13 13.98 -27.20
C ILE A 472 -4.32 14.45 -26.36
N PHE A 473 -4.94 13.49 -25.67
CA PHE A 473 -5.90 13.74 -24.60
C PHE A 473 -5.30 13.31 -23.26
N CYS A 474 -5.74 13.95 -22.18
CA CYS A 474 -5.31 13.66 -20.82
C CYS A 474 -6.53 13.32 -19.97
N THR A 475 -6.44 12.27 -19.16
CA THR A 475 -7.51 11.83 -18.25
C THR A 475 -7.15 12.01 -16.79
#